data_AF-A0A4S4A452-F1
#
_entry.id   AF-A0A4S4A452-F1
#
_cell.length_a   1.000
_cell.length_b   1.000
_cell.length_c   1.000
_cell.angle_alpha   90.00
_cell.angle_beta   90.00
_cell.angle_gamma   90.00
#
_symmetry.space_group_name_H-M   'P 1'
#
loop_
_entity.id
_entity.type
_entity.pdbx_description
1 polymer ?
#
loop_
_entity_poly.entity_id
_entity_poly.type
_entity_poly.pdbx_seq_one_letter_code
_entity_poly.pdbx_strand_id
1 'polypeptide(L)'
;MKNIQFAHFDKFNDTSNYSMVADNIYQGPDEEHLFGLRYELEEEEDSQYPLEDILDKFYLYISDFEDEENFATSRNVTIELSGELEDIKAATAAIIGKRVYNQEYNDEEGVTRVRLVIE
;
A
#
# COMPACT_ATOMS: atom_id res chain seq x y z
N MET A 1 9.24 0.78 -4.70
CA MET A 1 8.67 -0.38 -3.98
C MET A 1 8.75 -1.64 -4.84
N LYS A 2 9.19 -2.77 -4.27
CA LYS A 2 9.26 -4.10 -4.90
C LYS A 2 8.82 -5.20 -3.95
N ASN A 3 8.72 -6.43 -4.45
CA ASN A 3 8.32 -7.62 -3.67
C ASN A 3 7.00 -7.38 -2.89
N ILE A 4 6.05 -6.69 -3.53
CA ILE A 4 4.80 -6.26 -2.89
C ILE A 4 3.90 -7.48 -2.68
N GLN A 5 3.51 -7.73 -1.44
CA GLN A 5 2.75 -8.90 -1.02
C GLN A 5 1.69 -8.52 0.03
N PHE A 6 0.68 -9.37 0.18
CA PHE A 6 -0.19 -9.29 1.33
C PHE A 6 0.59 -9.57 2.61
N ALA A 7 0.31 -8.79 3.65
CA ALA A 7 0.77 -9.02 5.00
C ALA A 7 -0.40 -9.50 5.87
N HIS A 8 -0.11 -10.35 6.84
CA HIS A 8 -1.09 -10.81 7.82
C HIS A 8 -0.79 -10.15 9.17
N PHE A 9 -1.77 -9.45 9.72
CA PHE A 9 -1.70 -8.87 11.06
C PHE A 9 -2.41 -9.80 12.04
N ASP A 10 -1.83 -10.01 13.23
CA ASP A 10 -2.39 -10.95 14.22
C ASP A 10 -3.84 -10.64 14.61
N LYS A 11 -4.24 -9.36 14.57
CA LYS A 11 -5.61 -8.92 14.85
C LYS A 11 -6.65 -9.51 13.90
N PHE A 12 -6.28 -9.83 12.66
CA PHE A 12 -7.19 -10.48 11.69
C PHE A 12 -7.57 -11.92 12.10
N ASN A 13 -6.86 -12.52 13.07
CA ASN A 13 -7.24 -13.81 13.63
C ASN A 13 -8.44 -13.73 14.58
N ASP A 14 -8.81 -12.53 15.04
CA ASP A 14 -10.00 -12.32 15.86
C ASP A 14 -11.27 -12.28 15.00
N THR A 15 -11.82 -13.46 14.72
CA THR A 15 -13.02 -13.62 13.90
C THR A 15 -14.29 -13.04 14.53
N SER A 16 -14.23 -12.52 15.77
CA SER A 16 -15.36 -11.83 16.39
C SER A 16 -15.45 -10.36 15.99
N ASN A 17 -14.31 -9.75 15.65
CA ASN A 17 -14.19 -8.35 15.26
C ASN A 17 -13.83 -8.18 13.77
N TYR A 18 -13.22 -9.19 13.15
CA TYR A 18 -12.79 -9.13 11.76
C TYR A 18 -13.43 -10.25 10.94
N SER A 19 -13.94 -9.91 9.75
CA SER A 19 -14.49 -10.87 8.80
C SER A 19 -13.84 -10.73 7.44
N MET A 20 -13.41 -11.83 6.83
CA MET A 20 -12.80 -11.80 5.50
C MET A 20 -13.89 -11.67 4.43
N VAL A 21 -13.88 -10.58 3.67
CA VAL A 21 -14.90 -10.26 2.65
C VAL A 21 -14.41 -10.56 1.23
N ALA A 22 -13.09 -10.65 1.03
CA ALA A 22 -12.41 -11.14 -0.16
C ALA A 22 -11.02 -11.66 0.24
N ASP A 23 -10.31 -12.33 -0.67
CA ASP A 23 -9.00 -12.91 -0.36
C ASP A 23 -8.04 -11.85 0.19
N ASN A 24 -7.63 -12.02 1.46
CA ASN A 24 -6.77 -11.10 2.22
C ASN A 24 -7.34 -9.68 2.44
N ILE A 25 -8.64 -9.48 2.25
CA ILE A 25 -9.35 -8.23 2.55
C ILE A 25 -10.38 -8.51 3.64
N TYR A 26 -10.30 -7.72 4.72
CA TYR A 26 -11.10 -7.89 5.92
C TYR A 26 -12.02 -6.68 6.11
N GLN A 27 -13.19 -6.91 6.70
CA GLN A 27 -14.00 -5.87 7.32
C GLN A 27 -13.72 -5.86 8.82
N GLY A 28 -13.40 -4.69 9.36
CA GLY A 28 -13.11 -4.45 10.77
C GLY A 28 -14.34 -4.12 11.62
N PRO A 29 -14.14 -3.83 12.91
CA PRO A 29 -15.22 -3.61 13.89
C PRO A 29 -16.02 -2.32 13.63
N ASP A 30 -15.45 -1.32 12.96
CA ASP A 30 -16.09 -0.05 12.63
C ASP A 30 -16.65 -0.04 11.18
N GLU A 31 -16.92 -1.24 10.63
CA GLU A 31 -17.38 -1.51 9.26
C GLU A 31 -16.40 -1.07 8.14
N GLU A 32 -15.17 -0.70 8.50
CA GLU A 32 -14.10 -0.33 7.59
C GLU A 32 -13.50 -1.54 6.88
N HIS A 33 -12.99 -1.34 5.66
CA HIS A 33 -12.29 -2.40 4.92
C HIS A 33 -10.77 -2.23 5.03
N LEU A 34 -10.07 -3.35 5.14
CA LEU A 34 -8.67 -3.42 5.55
C LEU A 34 -7.92 -4.45 4.72
N PHE A 35 -6.64 -4.22 4.49
CA PHE A 35 -5.70 -5.28 4.11
C PHE A 35 -4.29 -4.95 4.61
N GLY A 36 -3.52 -5.99 4.92
CA GLY A 36 -2.10 -5.82 5.21
C GLY A 36 -1.28 -5.80 3.92
N LEU A 37 -0.32 -4.88 3.84
CA LEU A 37 0.61 -4.73 2.74
C LEU A 37 2.04 -4.82 3.26
N ARG A 38 2.86 -5.64 2.61
CA ARG A 38 4.31 -5.67 2.81
C ARG A 38 5.04 -5.40 1.50
N TYR A 39 6.10 -4.62 1.57
CA TYR A 39 6.96 -4.34 0.43
C TYR A 39 8.39 -4.01 0.84
N GLU A 40 9.28 -4.02 -0.15
CA GLU A 40 10.66 -3.58 -0.02
C GLU A 40 10.89 -2.26 -0.79
N LEU A 41 11.69 -1.36 -0.24
CA LEU A 41 12.19 -0.19 -0.95
C LEU A 41 13.39 -0.55 -1.82
N GLU A 42 13.53 0.10 -2.97
CA GLU A 42 14.79 0.07 -3.72
C GLU A 42 15.87 0.85 -2.96
N GLU A 43 17.16 0.58 -3.25
CA GLU A 43 18.28 1.19 -2.51
C GLU A 43 18.29 2.72 -2.57
N GLU A 44 17.87 3.30 -3.70
CA GLU A 44 17.82 4.74 -3.94
C GLU A 44 16.44 5.36 -3.72
N GLU A 45 15.45 4.57 -3.29
CA GLU A 45 14.10 5.08 -3.03
C GLU A 45 13.91 5.57 -1.59
N ASP A 46 13.08 6.59 -1.45
CA ASP A 46 12.39 6.96 -0.22
C ASP A 46 11.01 6.27 -0.22
N SER A 47 10.53 5.78 0.93
CA SER A 47 9.20 5.16 1.05
C SER A 47 8.03 6.09 0.77
N GLN A 48 8.24 7.40 0.85
CA GLN A 48 7.17 8.40 0.80
C GLN A 48 6.53 8.47 -0.57
N TYR A 49 7.26 8.82 -1.63
CA TYR A 49 6.63 9.16 -2.92
C TYR A 49 5.84 8.02 -3.59
N PRO A 50 6.37 6.78 -3.71
CA PRO A 50 5.60 5.73 -4.39
C PRO A 50 4.40 5.27 -3.55
N LEU A 51 4.50 5.30 -2.23
CA LEU A 51 3.38 4.96 -1.35
C LEU A 51 2.31 6.06 -1.38
N GLU A 52 2.69 7.33 -1.22
CA GLU A 52 1.77 8.46 -1.26
C GLU A 52 0.97 8.49 -2.57
N ASP A 53 1.63 8.31 -3.72
CA ASP A 53 0.95 8.24 -5.01
C ASP A 53 -0.02 7.05 -5.11
N ILE A 54 0.26 5.92 -4.44
CA ILE A 54 -0.65 4.77 -4.37
C ILE A 54 -1.86 5.10 -3.48
N LEU A 55 -1.63 5.70 -2.32
CA LEU A 55 -2.68 6.12 -1.40
C LEU A 55 -3.62 7.11 -2.09
N ASP A 56 -3.07 8.12 -2.76
CA ASP A 56 -3.85 9.13 -3.49
C ASP A 56 -4.60 8.54 -4.70
N LYS A 57 -3.93 7.69 -5.50
CA LYS A 57 -4.52 7.10 -6.70
C LYS A 57 -5.69 6.18 -6.41
N PHE A 58 -5.63 5.46 -5.28
CA PHE A 58 -6.63 4.47 -4.89
C PHE A 58 -7.44 4.89 -3.66
N TYR A 59 -7.40 6.17 -3.25
CA TYR A 59 -8.17 6.68 -2.11
C TYR A 59 -8.01 5.85 -0.83
N LEU A 60 -6.78 5.43 -0.54
CA LEU A 60 -6.43 4.64 0.65
C LEU A 60 -5.75 5.50 1.70
N TYR A 61 -5.73 5.03 2.94
CA TYR A 61 -4.92 5.60 4.02
C TYR A 61 -4.28 4.49 4.85
N ILE A 62 -3.18 4.82 5.53
CA ILE A 62 -2.54 3.91 6.49
C ILE A 62 -3.37 3.91 7.76
N SER A 63 -3.90 2.75 8.14
CA SER A 63 -4.67 2.57 9.39
C SER A 63 -3.83 2.02 10.53
N ASP A 64 -2.73 1.32 10.23
CA ASP A 64 -1.86 0.71 11.23
C ASP A 64 -0.45 0.45 10.67
N PHE A 65 0.52 0.30 11.56
CA PHE A 65 1.91 -0.04 11.24
C PHE A 65 2.32 -1.30 12.02
N GLU A 66 3.05 -2.22 11.39
CA GLU A 66 3.70 -3.31 12.15
C GLU A 66 4.81 -2.76 13.06
N ASP A 67 5.54 -1.75 12.57
CA ASP A 67 6.63 -1.09 13.29
C ASP A 67 6.69 0.39 12.88
N GLU A 68 5.91 1.22 13.59
CA GLU A 68 5.82 2.67 13.34
C GLU A 68 7.18 3.38 13.57
N GLU A 69 7.93 2.95 14.59
CA GLU A 69 9.21 3.57 14.95
C GLU A 69 10.24 3.42 13.83
N ASN A 70 10.24 2.29 13.13
CA ASN A 70 11.19 2.01 12.05
C ASN A 70 10.64 2.29 10.64
N PHE A 71 9.37 2.69 10.47
CA PHE A 71 8.77 2.92 9.16
C PHE A 71 9.59 3.87 8.26
N ALA A 72 10.12 4.96 8.83
CA ALA A 72 10.87 5.97 8.07
C ALA A 72 12.32 5.56 7.73
N THR A 73 12.85 4.48 8.34
CA THR A 73 14.25 4.07 8.18
C THR A 73 14.41 2.65 7.63
N SER A 74 13.37 1.84 7.73
CA SER A 74 13.37 0.47 7.25
C SER A 74 13.23 0.41 5.74
N ARG A 75 13.95 -0.52 5.13
CA ARG A 75 13.76 -0.91 3.72
C ARG A 75 12.66 -1.94 3.54
N ASN A 76 12.26 -2.63 4.61
CA ASN A 76 11.16 -3.58 4.61
C ASN A 76 10.01 -2.95 5.38
N VAL A 77 8.91 -2.67 4.69
CA VAL A 77 7.77 -1.98 5.27
C VAL A 77 6.59 -2.93 5.31
N THR A 78 5.94 -3.00 6.47
CA THR A 78 4.68 -3.70 6.67
C THR A 78 3.68 -2.74 7.29
N ILE A 79 2.58 -2.49 6.61
CA ILE A 79 1.53 -1.53 7.00
C ILE A 79 0.15 -2.13 6.76
N GLU A 80 -0.84 -1.62 7.46
CA GLU A 80 -2.25 -1.86 7.16
C GLU A 80 -2.80 -0.66 6.41
N LEU A 81 -3.49 -0.94 5.31
CA LEU A 81 -4.19 0.07 4.53
C LEU A 81 -5.69 -0.13 4.65
N SER A 82 -6.42 0.98 4.68
CA SER A 82 -7.86 1.02 4.71
C SER A 82 -8.41 1.99 3.67
N GLY A 83 -9.68 1.79 3.31
CA GLY A 83 -10.39 2.53 2.27
C GLY A 83 -11.71 1.86 1.91
N GLU A 84 -12.33 2.30 0.82
CA GLU A 84 -13.54 1.66 0.29
C GLU A 84 -13.21 0.30 -0.34
N LEU A 85 -14.12 -0.66 -0.25
CA LEU A 85 -13.88 -2.04 -0.69
C LEU A 85 -13.46 -2.14 -2.16
N GLU A 86 -14.12 -1.38 -3.03
CA GLU A 86 -13.83 -1.41 -4.47
C GLU A 86 -12.48 -0.77 -4.81
N ASP A 87 -12.09 0.26 -4.05
CA ASP A 87 -10.80 0.91 -4.19
C ASP A 87 -9.65 0.01 -3.69
N ILE A 88 -9.85 -0.70 -2.57
CA ILE A 88 -8.92 -1.73 -2.09
C ILE A 88 -8.75 -2.85 -3.12
N LYS A 89 -9.85 -3.34 -3.72
CA LYS A 89 -9.78 -4.36 -4.78
C LYS A 89 -9.01 -3.84 -6.00
N ALA A 90 -9.23 -2.59 -6.41
CA ALA A 90 -8.51 -2.00 -7.52
C ALA A 90 -7.01 -1.85 -7.21
N ALA A 91 -6.66 -1.38 -6.00
CA ALA A 91 -5.28 -1.24 -5.55
C ALA A 91 -4.55 -2.58 -5.51
N THR A 92 -5.12 -3.56 -4.82
CA THR A 92 -4.51 -4.89 -4.65
C THR A 92 -4.32 -5.61 -5.98
N ALA A 93 -5.31 -5.53 -6.89
CA ALA A 93 -5.18 -6.07 -8.24
C ALA A 93 -4.08 -5.38 -9.07
N ALA A 94 -3.82 -4.09 -8.81
CA ALA A 94 -2.81 -3.32 -9.52
C ALA A 94 -1.39 -3.54 -8.98
N ILE A 95 -1.19 -3.68 -7.66
CA ILE A 95 0.15 -3.61 -7.05
C ILE A 95 0.72 -4.94 -6.57
N ILE A 96 -0.11 -5.93 -6.23
CA ILE A 96 0.38 -7.19 -5.65
C ILE A 96 1.21 -7.95 -6.68
N GLY A 97 2.43 -8.35 -6.27
CA GLY A 97 3.40 -9.01 -7.15
C GLY A 97 4.03 -8.09 -8.22
N LYS A 98 3.78 -6.77 -8.14
CA LYS A 98 4.31 -5.77 -9.07
C LYS A 98 5.45 -4.96 -8.45
N ARG A 99 6.13 -4.21 -9.30
CA ARG A 99 7.07 -3.17 -8.91
C ARG A 99 6.40 -1.81 -9.08
N VAL A 100 6.50 -0.95 -8.07
CA VAL A 100 5.87 0.38 -8.07
C VAL A 100 6.92 1.42 -7.76
N TYR A 101 7.11 2.40 -8.63
CA TYR A 101 8.15 3.41 -8.46
C TYR A 101 7.78 4.72 -9.15
N ASN A 102 8.44 5.80 -8.75
CA ASN A 102 8.31 7.09 -9.41
C ASN A 102 9.35 7.26 -10.50
N GLN A 103 8.94 7.80 -11.65
CA GLN A 103 9.81 8.06 -12.79
C GLN A 103 9.72 9.53 -13.22
N GLU A 104 10.87 10.17 -13.41
CA GLU A 104 10.94 11.47 -14.05
C GLU A 104 10.66 11.38 -15.55
N TYR A 105 9.95 12.38 -16.08
CA TYR A 105 9.74 12.58 -17.51
C TYR A 105 9.63 14.07 -17.82
N ASN A 106 9.94 14.46 -19.05
CA ASN A 106 9.69 15.84 -19.51
C ASN A 106 8.32 15.90 -20.19
N ASP A 107 7.51 16.86 -19.78
CA ASP A 107 6.23 17.13 -20.44
C ASP A 107 6.43 17.85 -21.80
N GLU A 108 5.32 18.16 -22.47
CA GLU A 108 5.32 18.79 -23.82
C GLU A 108 5.98 20.17 -23.82
N GLU A 109 6.09 20.82 -22.66
CA GLU A 109 6.72 22.13 -22.48
C GLU A 109 8.20 22.01 -22.05
N GLY A 110 8.71 20.78 -21.91
CA GLY A 110 10.07 20.49 -21.47
C GLY A 110 10.27 20.61 -19.95
N VAL A 111 9.19 20.67 -19.17
CA VAL A 111 9.26 20.71 -17.70
C VAL A 111 9.37 19.29 -17.16
N THR A 112 10.34 19.06 -16.27
CA THR A 112 10.50 17.77 -15.60
C THR A 112 9.38 17.56 -14.58
N ARG A 113 8.69 16.43 -14.73
CA ARG A 113 7.57 15.97 -13.90
C ARG A 113 7.89 14.57 -13.38
N VAL A 114 7.19 14.17 -12.34
CA VAL A 114 7.26 12.83 -11.77
C VAL A 114 5.92 12.13 -12.01
N ARG A 115 5.96 10.84 -12.34
CA ARG A 115 4.76 10.00 -12.43
C ARG A 115 4.98 8.68 -11.71
N LEU A 116 3.90 8.13 -11.17
CA LEU A 116 3.84 6.76 -10.68
C LEU A 116 3.88 5.77 -11.85
N VAL A 117 4.72 4.74 -11.74
CA VAL A 117 4.82 3.60 -12.65
C VAL A 117 4.56 2.31 -11.88
N ILE A 118 3.78 1.40 -12.48
CA ILE A 118 3.46 0.07 -11.95
C ILE A 118 3.81 -0.95 -13.05
N GLU A 119 4.74 -1.87 -12.78
CA GLU A 119 5.24 -2.91 -13.70
C GLU A 119 4.97 -4.34 -13.19
#